data_AF-A0A564YBV9-F1
#
_entry.id   AF-A0A564YBV9-F1
#
_cell.length_a   1.000
_cell.length_b   1.000
_cell.length_c   1.000
_cell.angle_alpha   90.00
_cell.angle_beta   90.00
_cell.angle_gamma   90.00
#
_symmetry.space_group_name_H-M   'P 1'
#
loop_
_entity.id
_entity.type
_entity.pdbx_description
1 polymer ?
#
loop_
_entity_poly.entity_id
_entity_poly.type
_entity_poly.pdbx_seq_one_letter_code
_entity_poly.pdbx_strand_id
1 'polypeptide(L)'
;MTFFINVSINTPITEMSRYVPPINPSLYPTLGMLLTVIGVFFMAWFFVYEITGTKYVRELFKELLFSTVASVFMGVGILFVALWVGIYV
;
A
#
# COMPACT_ATOMS: atom_id res chain seq x y z
N MET A 1 32.84 -26.14 -3.00
CA MET A 1 31.82 -25.29 -2.34
C MET A 1 32.41 -24.15 -1.50
N THR A 2 33.72 -24.14 -1.21
CA THR A 2 34.42 -23.08 -0.44
C THR A 2 34.95 -21.91 -1.28
N PHE A 3 35.06 -22.04 -2.61
CA PHE A 3 35.60 -21.00 -3.51
C PHE A 3 34.60 -19.85 -3.78
N PHE A 4 33.31 -20.15 -3.91
CA PHE A 4 32.25 -19.14 -4.11
C PHE A 4 31.96 -18.27 -2.88
N ILE A 5 32.27 -18.78 -1.68
CA ILE A 5 32.10 -18.03 -0.42
C ILE A 5 33.20 -16.95 -0.32
N ASN A 6 34.41 -17.21 -0.81
CA ASN A 6 35.53 -16.26 -0.71
C ASN A 6 35.34 -15.04 -1.64
N VAL A 7 34.69 -15.21 -2.80
CA VAL A 7 34.38 -14.10 -3.73
C VAL A 7 33.36 -13.11 -3.13
N SER A 8 32.35 -13.60 -2.41
CA SER A 8 31.31 -12.76 -1.81
C SER A 8 31.83 -11.87 -0.67
N ILE A 9 32.88 -12.30 0.04
CA ILE A 9 33.46 -11.57 1.18
C ILE A 9 34.49 -10.52 0.73
N ASN A 10 35.05 -10.68 -0.48
CA ASN A 10 36.11 -9.83 -1.03
C ASN A 10 35.61 -8.75 -2.00
N THR A 11 34.29 -8.56 -2.19
CA THR A 11 33.80 -7.42 -2.97
C THR A 11 33.97 -6.15 -2.13
N PRO A 12 34.84 -5.22 -2.55
CA PRO A 12 35.02 -3.98 -1.81
C PRO A 12 33.72 -3.18 -1.89
N ILE A 13 33.32 -2.55 -0.77
CA ILE A 13 32.10 -1.70 -0.68
C ILE A 13 32.03 -0.60 -1.75
N THR A 14 33.15 -0.31 -2.41
CA THR A 14 33.30 0.63 -3.52
C THR A 14 32.66 0.16 -4.84
N GLU A 15 32.42 -1.15 -5.00
CA GLU A 15 31.75 -1.72 -6.17
C GLU A 15 30.24 -1.91 -5.97
N MET A 16 29.72 -1.63 -4.78
CA MET A 16 28.30 -1.70 -4.50
C MET A 16 27.59 -0.46 -5.09
N SER A 17 26.62 -0.70 -5.98
CA SER A 17 25.77 0.36 -6.52
C SER A 17 24.99 1.05 -5.41
N ARG A 18 24.94 2.39 -5.42
CA ARG A 18 24.20 3.17 -4.41
C ARG A 18 22.72 2.79 -4.43
N TYR A 19 22.17 2.42 -3.27
CA TYR A 19 20.73 2.25 -3.12
C TYR A 19 20.05 3.61 -3.30
N VAL A 20 19.32 3.74 -4.41
CA VAL A 20 18.42 4.87 -4.65
C VAL A 20 17.03 4.37 -4.31
N PRO A 21 16.31 5.03 -3.37
CA PRO A 21 14.95 4.63 -3.05
C PRO A 21 14.08 4.70 -4.31
N PRO A 22 13.24 3.68 -4.58
CA PRO A 22 12.46 3.57 -5.82
C PRO A 22 11.41 4.69 -5.96
N ILE A 23 11.07 5.37 -4.87
CA ILE A 23 10.10 6.46 -4.84
C ILE A 23 10.75 7.69 -4.22
N ASN A 24 10.66 8.80 -4.94
CA ASN A 24 11.17 10.10 -4.47
C ASN A 24 10.33 10.60 -3.28
N PRO A 25 10.97 11.07 -2.19
CA PRO A 25 10.26 11.58 -1.01
C PRO A 25 9.23 12.69 -1.29
N SER A 26 9.44 13.48 -2.33
CA SER A 26 8.49 14.54 -2.73
C SER A 26 7.13 14.00 -3.19
N LEU A 27 7.04 12.72 -3.56
CA LEU A 27 5.81 12.10 -4.07
C LEU A 27 5.00 11.37 -2.98
N TYR A 28 5.57 11.12 -1.80
CA TYR A 28 4.86 10.48 -0.69
C TYR A 28 3.55 11.18 -0.29
N PRO A 29 3.51 12.51 -0.06
CA PRO A 29 2.27 13.17 0.35
C PRO A 29 1.19 13.11 -0.73
N THR A 30 1.57 13.29 -2.00
CA THR A 30 0.61 13.28 -3.13
C THR A 30 0.01 11.90 -3.32
N LEU A 31 0.83 10.84 -3.30
CA LEU A 31 0.35 9.46 -3.43
C LEU A 31 -0.51 9.07 -2.22
N GLY A 32 -0.04 9.35 -1.00
CA GLY A 32 -0.80 9.07 0.22
C GLY A 32 -2.17 9.73 0.23
N MET A 33 -2.26 11.02 -0.09
CA MET A 33 -3.53 11.75 -0.17
C MET A 33 -4.46 11.16 -1.23
N LEU A 34 -3.95 10.86 -2.42
CA LEU A 34 -4.76 10.37 -3.54
C LEU A 34 -5.33 8.98 -3.25
N LEU A 35 -4.50 8.04 -2.76
CA LEU A 35 -4.95 6.70 -2.39
C LEU A 35 -5.92 6.73 -1.21
N THR A 36 -5.66 7.58 -0.21
CA THR A 36 -6.51 7.69 0.98
C THR A 36 -7.88 8.29 0.64
N VAL A 37 -7.93 9.36 -0.16
CA VAL A 37 -9.21 10.00 -0.55
C VAL A 37 -10.11 9.02 -1.33
N ILE A 38 -9.54 8.29 -2.29
CA ILE A 38 -10.28 7.28 -3.04
C ILE A 38 -10.71 6.13 -2.12
N GLY A 39 -9.83 5.68 -1.21
CA GLY A 39 -10.14 4.65 -0.21
C GLY A 39 -11.30 5.02 0.71
N VAL A 40 -11.32 6.24 1.26
CA VAL A 40 -12.44 6.75 2.07
C VAL A 40 -13.72 6.80 1.26
N PHE A 41 -13.65 7.23 -0.01
CA PHE A 41 -14.83 7.31 -0.87
C PHE A 41 -15.47 5.93 -1.08
N PHE A 42 -14.68 4.90 -1.41
CA PHE A 42 -15.17 3.54 -1.56
C PHE A 42 -15.67 2.96 -0.23
N MET A 43 -15.03 3.26 0.89
CA MET A 43 -15.45 2.79 2.21
C MET A 43 -16.77 3.43 2.66
N ALA A 44 -16.96 4.73 2.41
CA ALA A 44 -18.23 5.41 2.67
C ALA A 44 -19.36 4.84 1.80
N TRP A 45 -19.06 4.55 0.54
CA TRP A 45 -20.01 3.94 -0.39
C TRP A 45 -20.42 2.52 0.04
N PHE A 46 -19.47 1.73 0.58
CA PHE A 46 -19.75 0.44 1.20
C PHE A 46 -20.70 0.56 2.39
N PHE A 47 -20.46 1.51 3.31
CA PHE A 47 -21.37 1.74 4.43
C PHE A 47 -22.76 2.16 3.98
N VAL A 48 -22.90 3.02 2.97
CA VAL A 48 -24.21 3.42 2.43
C VAL A 48 -24.94 2.22 1.83
N TYR A 49 -24.25 1.34 1.11
CA TYR A 49 -24.87 0.12 0.61
C TYR A 49 -25.31 -0.83 1.72
N GLU A 50 -24.48 -1.02 2.76
CA GLU A 50 -24.80 -1.93 3.85
C GLU A 50 -25.97 -1.42 4.72
N ILE A 51 -26.05 -0.10 4.99
CA ILE A 51 -27.15 0.48 5.77
C ILE A 51 -28.47 0.55 5.00
N THR A 52 -28.43 0.59 3.66
CA THR A 52 -29.62 0.74 2.80
C THR A 52 -30.14 -0.60 2.26
N GLY A 53 -29.32 -1.67 2.32
CA GLY A 53 -29.66 -2.99 1.79
C GLY A 53 -30.78 -3.69 2.56
N THR A 54 -31.96 -3.85 1.94
CA THR A 54 -33.05 -4.64 2.50
C THR A 54 -32.83 -6.15 2.28
N LYS A 55 -33.40 -6.98 3.17
CA LYS A 55 -33.15 -8.43 3.34
C LYS A 55 -33.26 -9.33 2.08
N TYR A 56 -33.84 -8.84 1.00
CA TYR A 56 -34.18 -9.61 -0.22
C TYR A 56 -33.26 -9.37 -1.42
N VAL A 57 -32.31 -8.42 -1.34
CA VAL A 57 -31.41 -8.05 -2.46
C VAL A 57 -29.92 -8.15 -2.08
N ARG A 58 -29.61 -8.80 -0.95
CA ARG A 58 -28.25 -8.90 -0.40
C ARG A 58 -27.38 -9.85 -1.20
N GLU A 59 -26.73 -9.31 -2.21
CA GLU A 59 -25.61 -9.95 -2.91
C GLU A 59 -24.32 -9.72 -2.12
N LEU A 60 -24.09 -10.54 -1.09
CA LEU A 60 -22.86 -10.52 -0.26
C LEU A 60 -21.59 -10.54 -1.12
N PHE A 61 -21.64 -11.15 -2.31
CA PHE A 61 -20.52 -11.24 -3.23
C PHE A 61 -20.11 -9.87 -3.82
N LYS A 62 -21.09 -9.01 -4.13
CA LYS A 62 -20.82 -7.65 -4.62
C LYS A 62 -20.33 -6.75 -3.50
N GLU A 63 -20.92 -6.88 -2.32
CA GLU A 63 -20.52 -6.17 -1.10
C GLU A 63 -19.06 -6.50 -0.72
N LEU A 64 -18.69 -7.79 -0.74
CA LEU A 64 -17.33 -8.25 -0.45
C LEU A 64 -16.31 -7.75 -1.48
N LEU A 65 -16.68 -7.65 -2.75
CA LEU A 65 -15.81 -7.09 -3.79
C LEU A 65 -15.48 -5.62 -3.50
N PHE A 66 -16.49 -4.80 -3.19
CA PHE A 66 -16.26 -3.39 -2.85
C PHE A 66 -15.47 -3.23 -1.55
N SER A 67 -15.76 -4.04 -0.54
CA SER A 67 -15.02 -4.05 0.74
C SER A 67 -13.56 -4.45 0.56
N THR A 68 -13.28 -5.47 -0.26
CA THR A 68 -11.91 -5.92 -0.54
C THR A 68 -11.11 -4.83 -1.28
N VAL A 69 -11.72 -4.22 -2.30
CA VAL A 69 -11.09 -3.10 -3.03
C VAL A 69 -10.83 -1.92 -2.10
N ALA A 70 -11.82 -1.51 -1.29
CA ALA A 70 -11.66 -0.43 -0.33
C ALA A 70 -10.53 -0.71 0.68
N SER A 71 -10.46 -1.93 1.22
CA SER A 71 -9.43 -2.36 2.17
C SER A 71 -8.01 -2.27 1.59
N VAL A 72 -7.82 -2.72 0.35
CA VAL A 72 -6.50 -2.63 -0.32
C VAL A 72 -6.09 -1.17 -0.52
N PHE A 73 -7.00 -0.32 -1.02
CA PHE A 73 -6.70 1.11 -1.22
C PHE A 73 -6.43 1.84 0.09
N MET A 74 -7.20 1.55 1.15
CA MET A 74 -6.97 2.15 2.47
C MET A 74 -5.68 1.66 3.13
N GLY A 75 -5.40 0.35 3.05
CA GLY A 75 -4.18 -0.23 3.61
C GLY A 75 -2.93 0.37 2.98
N VAL A 76 -2.87 0.46 1.65
CA VAL A 76 -1.74 1.08 0.95
C VAL A 76 -1.70 2.59 1.19
N GLY A 77 -2.85 3.28 1.24
CA GLY A 77 -2.93 4.70 1.55
C GLY A 77 -2.32 5.06 2.92
N ILE A 78 -2.64 4.28 3.94
CA ILE A 78 -2.10 4.46 5.30
C ILE A 78 -0.59 4.26 5.35
N LEU A 79 -0.02 3.31 4.59
CA LEU A 79 1.43 3.13 4.51
C LEU A 79 2.14 4.38 3.94
N PHE A 80 1.58 4.98 2.89
CA PHE A 80 2.14 6.22 2.31
C PHE A 80 1.99 7.42 3.25
N VAL A 81 0.91 7.50 4.02
CA VAL A 81 0.73 8.55 5.04
C VAL A 81 1.71 8.34 6.21
N ALA A 82 1.95 7.11 6.65
CA ALA A 82 2.93 6.81 7.70
C ALA A 82 4.35 7.22 7.26
N LEU A 83 4.72 6.89 6.02
CA LEU A 83 5.98 7.34 5.41
C LEU A 83 6.07 8.87 5.33
N TRP A 84 4.96 9.57 5.05
CA TRP A 84 4.93 11.04 5.03
C TRP A 84 5.13 11.67 6.42
N VAL A 85 4.57 11.09 7.48
CA VAL A 85 4.75 11.54 8.87
C VAL A 85 6.20 11.29 9.37
N GLY A 86 7.00 10.53 8.62
CA GLY A 86 8.38 10.18 8.98
C GLY A 86 8.50 8.87 9.76
N ILE A 87 7.42 8.07 9.81
CA ILE A 87 7.43 6.73 10.37
C ILE A 87 7.79 5.76 9.23
N TYR A 88 9.05 5.37 9.19
CA TYR A 88 9.55 4.35 8.27
C TYR A 88 9.20 2.97 8.84
N VAL A 89 8.22 2.31 8.21
CA VAL A 89 7.81 0.91 8.47
C VAL A 89 8.60 -0.04 7.58
#